data_AF-A0AAD7VB98-F1
#
_entry.id   AF-A0AAD7VB98-F1
#
_cell.length_a   1.000
_cell.length_b   1.000
_cell.length_c   1.000
_cell.angle_alpha   90.00
_cell.angle_beta   90.00
_cell.angle_gamma   90.00
#
_symmetry.space_group_name_H-M   'P 1'
#
loop_
_entity.id
_entity.type
_entity.pdbx_description
1 polymer ?
#
loop_
_entity_poly.entity_id
_entity_poly.type
_entity_poly.pdbx_seq_one_letter_code
_entity_poly.pdbx_strand_id
1 'polypeptide(L)'
;MRIPSGCSKLDRSEIIDRVKGLIFGAVLGDSLGIATQGMTRAQVKQAYGNGPVRFGLGMEEEDCMDEGVPFVRDAYRMLFDDNDFSGDIEQQLLVIKTLVENEGQFNFKTFCARLEQHLSKDARQRTADQERGGYNGALVRSVVLGIPKFWDGTTVIENAAESCRACVARPDPRCMISCVILSTLVARILRAQDLEIKQRAMIETPLPSPSLHPPPQQQQQHDRAAGLAKSTSPHYIDTLAADEHILSLVHSVIDLNKHLLIERTTDRLFRTFETDQDLAQAYYKQLLDYCYHPPSDIDSLDLDNDQHRTFKSLGVSVYAFTRQIQPGTETECFKKMLMDIVMQGGDAGTNAAVSGALLGVRVGYSGLPSEWVIGLKRWEWLEDRVEEFCHLL
;
A
#
# COMPACT_ATOMS: atom_id res chain seq x y z
N MET A 1 18.21 -16.18 -0.08
CA MET A 1 18.73 -14.94 0.53
C MET A 1 19.18 -15.24 1.96
N ARG A 2 20.30 -14.66 2.40
CA ARG A 2 20.73 -14.80 3.80
C ARG A 2 20.67 -13.41 4.42
N ILE A 3 19.70 -13.19 5.30
CA ILE A 3 19.58 -11.92 6.03
C ILE A 3 20.82 -11.74 6.93
N PRO A 4 21.65 -10.70 6.73
CA PRO A 4 22.82 -10.46 7.57
C PRO A 4 22.43 -10.18 9.02
N SER A 5 23.24 -10.64 9.98
CA SER A 5 23.01 -10.34 11.40
C SER A 5 23.05 -8.83 11.66
N GLY A 6 22.08 -8.33 12.41
CA GLY A 6 22.02 -6.93 12.83
C GLY A 6 21.43 -5.96 11.81
N CYS A 7 20.91 -6.45 10.68
CA CYS A 7 20.27 -5.58 9.70
C CYS A 7 18.78 -5.26 9.99
N SER A 8 18.15 -6.03 10.89
CA SER A 8 16.81 -5.80 11.42
C SER A 8 16.78 -6.09 12.92
N LYS A 9 15.87 -5.42 13.63
CA LYS A 9 15.53 -5.75 15.03
C LYS A 9 14.43 -6.82 15.14
N LEU A 10 13.77 -7.15 14.02
CA LEU A 10 12.78 -8.22 13.97
C LEU A 10 13.47 -9.57 13.92
N ASP A 11 12.82 -10.57 14.50
CA ASP A 11 13.24 -11.95 14.28
C ASP A 11 12.83 -12.45 12.88
N ARG A 12 13.35 -13.63 12.49
CA ARG A 12 13.07 -14.18 11.16
C ARG A 12 11.59 -14.52 10.97
N SER A 13 10.91 -14.99 12.01
CA SER A 13 9.47 -15.32 11.96
C SER A 13 8.62 -14.08 11.74
N GLU A 14 8.91 -12.98 12.43
CA GLU A 14 8.24 -11.69 12.26
C GLU A 14 8.47 -11.12 10.85
N ILE A 15 9.70 -11.24 10.31
CA ILE A 15 9.99 -10.83 8.94
C ILE A 15 9.14 -11.63 7.94
N ILE A 16 9.07 -12.96 8.11
CA ILE A 16 8.26 -13.82 7.24
C ILE A 16 6.78 -13.48 7.37
N ASP A 17 6.28 -13.26 8.60
CA ASP A 17 4.89 -12.87 8.85
C ASP A 17 4.54 -11.54 8.16
N ARG A 18 5.42 -10.53 8.26
CA ARG A 18 5.25 -9.24 7.56
C ARG A 18 5.35 -9.37 6.04
N VAL A 19 6.22 -10.23 5.51
CA VAL A 19 6.32 -10.48 4.07
C VAL A 19 5.08 -11.19 3.53
N LYS A 20 4.60 -12.23 4.21
CA LYS A 20 3.33 -12.88 3.87
C LYS A 20 2.18 -11.86 3.96
N GLY A 21 2.16 -11.05 5.01
CA GLY A 21 1.18 -9.98 5.21
C GLY A 21 1.17 -8.97 4.07
N LEU A 22 2.34 -8.53 3.60
CA LEU A 22 2.48 -7.63 2.45
C LEU A 22 1.88 -8.23 1.17
N ILE A 23 2.23 -9.48 0.85
CA ILE A 23 1.81 -10.11 -0.40
C ILE A 23 0.30 -10.39 -0.36
N PHE A 24 -0.18 -11.08 0.67
CA PHE A 24 -1.61 -11.37 0.81
C PHE A 24 -2.44 -10.10 0.99
N GLY A 25 -1.93 -9.10 1.72
CA GLY A 25 -2.58 -7.79 1.83
C GLY A 25 -2.78 -7.13 0.46
N ALA A 26 -1.80 -7.24 -0.45
CA ALA A 26 -1.93 -6.76 -1.82
C ALA A 26 -3.01 -7.54 -2.58
N VAL A 27 -2.99 -8.88 -2.52
CA VAL A 27 -3.97 -9.73 -3.20
C VAL A 27 -5.39 -9.47 -2.71
N LEU A 28 -5.58 -9.36 -1.39
CA LEU A 28 -6.87 -9.03 -0.77
C LEU A 28 -7.39 -7.68 -1.23
N GLY A 29 -6.51 -6.67 -1.24
CA GLY A 29 -6.84 -5.33 -1.71
C GLY A 29 -7.29 -5.30 -3.17
N ASP A 30 -6.51 -5.92 -4.06
CA ASP A 30 -6.85 -6.01 -5.48
C ASP A 30 -8.16 -6.77 -5.71
N SER A 31 -8.32 -7.95 -5.10
CA SER A 31 -9.50 -8.80 -5.25
C SER A 31 -10.78 -8.08 -4.80
N LEU A 32 -10.72 -7.38 -3.67
CA LEU A 32 -11.84 -6.57 -3.19
C LEU A 32 -12.07 -5.33 -4.07
N GLY A 33 -10.98 -4.71 -4.56
CA GLY A 33 -11.01 -3.52 -5.43
C GLY A 33 -11.67 -3.75 -6.80
N ILE A 34 -11.70 -4.99 -7.30
CA ILE A 34 -12.46 -5.35 -8.52
C ILE A 34 -13.93 -4.92 -8.41
N ALA A 35 -14.53 -4.97 -7.21
CA ALA A 35 -15.93 -4.63 -6.99
C ALA A 35 -16.27 -3.20 -7.45
N THR A 36 -15.34 -2.24 -7.27
CA THR A 36 -15.57 -0.81 -7.50
C THR A 36 -14.61 -0.19 -8.53
N GLN A 37 -13.74 -0.98 -9.17
CA GLN A 37 -12.82 -0.54 -10.23
C GLN A 37 -13.51 0.25 -11.37
N GLY A 38 -13.10 1.50 -11.57
CA GLY A 38 -13.64 2.39 -12.59
C GLY A 38 -15.02 2.97 -12.29
N MET A 39 -15.59 2.71 -11.10
CA MET A 39 -16.83 3.35 -10.65
C MET A 39 -16.53 4.71 -10.01
N THR A 40 -17.38 5.70 -10.24
CA THR A 40 -17.41 6.93 -9.42
C THR A 40 -17.99 6.64 -8.05
N ARG A 41 -17.73 7.50 -7.06
CA ARG A 41 -18.35 7.38 -5.72
C ARG A 41 -19.88 7.34 -5.78
N ALA A 42 -20.48 8.07 -6.71
CA ALA A 42 -21.92 8.04 -6.94
C ALA A 42 -22.38 6.65 -7.45
N GLN A 43 -21.63 6.04 -8.36
CA GLN A 43 -21.90 4.68 -8.85
C GLN A 43 -21.68 3.62 -7.76
N VAL A 44 -20.61 3.75 -6.96
CA VAL A 44 -20.36 2.86 -5.82
C VAL A 44 -21.52 2.94 -4.82
N LYS A 45 -21.96 4.16 -4.47
CA LYS A 45 -23.10 4.35 -3.56
C LYS A 45 -24.41 3.80 -4.12
N GLN A 46 -24.62 3.87 -5.44
CA GLN A 46 -25.77 3.27 -6.09
C GLN A 46 -25.72 1.73 -6.07
N ALA A 47 -24.55 1.14 -6.26
CA ALA A 47 -24.34 -0.30 -6.34
C ALA A 47 -24.34 -0.97 -4.95
N TYR A 48 -23.64 -0.37 -3.98
CA TYR A 48 -23.30 -0.99 -2.71
C TYR A 48 -23.82 -0.21 -1.48
N GLY A 49 -24.49 0.94 -1.67
CA GLY A 49 -24.97 1.76 -0.56
C GLY A 49 -23.82 2.28 0.29
N ASN A 50 -23.82 1.92 1.58
CA ASN A 50 -22.72 2.23 2.51
C ASN A 50 -21.78 1.02 2.71
N GLY A 51 -21.92 -0.03 1.90
CA GLY A 51 -21.17 -1.28 2.05
C GLY A 51 -21.63 -2.10 3.27
N PRO A 52 -20.80 -3.07 3.71
CA PRO A 52 -19.57 -3.52 3.06
C PRO A 52 -19.84 -4.27 1.74
N VAL A 53 -18.82 -4.35 0.88
CA VAL A 53 -18.83 -5.31 -0.23
C VAL A 53 -18.62 -6.71 0.34
N ARG A 54 -19.41 -7.70 -0.12
CA ARG A 54 -19.26 -9.10 0.30
C ARG A 54 -17.97 -9.70 -0.23
N PHE A 55 -17.17 -10.33 0.64
CA PHE A 55 -15.88 -10.91 0.28
C PHE A 55 -15.43 -11.98 1.28
N GLY A 56 -14.75 -13.04 0.80
CA GLY A 56 -14.20 -14.12 1.63
C GLY A 56 -15.04 -15.40 1.62
N LEU A 57 -14.83 -16.26 2.64
CA LEU A 57 -15.60 -17.49 2.87
C LEU A 57 -17.06 -17.20 3.27
N GLY A 58 -17.95 -18.18 3.08
CA GLY A 58 -19.36 -18.06 3.45
C GLY A 58 -20.21 -17.29 2.43
N MET A 59 -19.87 -17.31 1.14
CA MET A 59 -20.70 -16.63 0.13
C MET A 59 -21.88 -17.47 -0.40
N GLU A 60 -21.92 -18.76 -0.07
CA GLU A 60 -22.87 -19.75 -0.59
C GLU A 60 -23.96 -20.17 0.41
N GLU A 61 -23.84 -19.81 1.70
CA GLU A 61 -24.85 -20.17 2.71
C GLU A 61 -25.92 -19.07 2.78
N GLU A 62 -27.19 -19.40 2.52
CA GLU A 62 -28.31 -18.43 2.63
C GLU A 62 -28.50 -17.89 4.06
N ASP A 63 -27.89 -18.55 5.06
CA ASP A 63 -28.05 -18.28 6.49
C ASP A 63 -26.78 -17.70 7.19
N CYS A 64 -25.68 -17.46 6.47
CA CYS A 64 -24.52 -16.82 7.07
C CYS A 64 -24.76 -15.30 7.17
N MET A 65 -24.79 -14.80 8.39
CA MET A 65 -24.98 -13.38 8.74
C MET A 65 -23.79 -12.48 8.35
N ASP A 66 -23.08 -12.74 7.25
CA ASP A 66 -22.01 -11.85 6.78
C ASP A 66 -22.60 -10.83 5.79
N GLU A 67 -22.94 -9.67 6.36
CA GLU A 67 -23.76 -8.57 5.84
C GLU A 67 -23.08 -7.77 4.70
N GLY A 68 -22.66 -8.42 3.63
CA GLY A 68 -22.07 -7.75 2.47
C GLY A 68 -22.99 -7.70 1.25
N VAL A 69 -22.91 -6.63 0.46
CA VAL A 69 -23.56 -6.57 -0.85
C VAL A 69 -22.73 -7.37 -1.86
N PRO A 70 -23.31 -8.35 -2.59
CA PRO A 70 -22.60 -9.13 -3.60
C PRO A 70 -22.02 -8.26 -4.72
N PHE A 71 -20.97 -8.75 -5.39
CA PHE A 71 -20.36 -8.05 -6.52
C PHE A 71 -21.38 -7.77 -7.62
N VAL A 72 -21.45 -6.52 -8.08
CA VAL A 72 -22.23 -6.18 -9.27
C VAL A 72 -21.60 -6.87 -10.48
N ARG A 73 -22.40 -7.65 -11.21
CA ARG A 73 -21.96 -8.37 -12.41
C ARG A 73 -22.19 -7.55 -13.67
N ASP A 74 -21.36 -6.54 -13.87
CA ASP A 74 -21.28 -5.76 -15.12
C ASP A 74 -20.29 -6.36 -16.14
N ALA A 75 -20.10 -5.69 -17.28
CA ALA A 75 -19.20 -6.14 -18.35
C ALA A 75 -17.73 -6.34 -17.93
N TYR A 76 -17.27 -5.64 -16.90
CA TYR A 76 -15.93 -5.79 -16.34
C TYR A 76 -15.89 -6.88 -15.26
N ARG A 77 -16.79 -6.85 -14.28
CA ARG A 77 -16.78 -7.79 -13.14
C ARG A 77 -17.22 -9.20 -13.50
N MET A 78 -17.91 -9.38 -14.62
CA MET A 78 -18.25 -10.72 -15.13
C MET A 78 -17.03 -11.49 -15.67
N LEU A 79 -15.88 -10.82 -15.83
CA LEU A 79 -14.63 -11.45 -16.26
C LEU A 79 -13.91 -12.19 -15.12
N PHE A 80 -14.32 -11.98 -13.87
CA PHE A 80 -13.69 -12.51 -12.69
C PHE A 80 -14.62 -13.47 -11.96
N ASP A 81 -14.08 -14.59 -11.49
CA ASP A 81 -14.78 -15.40 -10.51
C ASP A 81 -14.88 -14.65 -9.18
N ASP A 82 -15.79 -15.10 -8.31
CA ASP A 82 -15.84 -14.61 -6.94
C ASP A 82 -14.49 -14.81 -6.23
N ASN A 83 -14.05 -13.78 -5.50
CA ASN A 83 -12.76 -13.70 -4.79
C ASN A 83 -11.50 -13.91 -5.67
N ASP A 84 -11.59 -13.71 -7.00
CA ASP A 84 -10.44 -13.72 -7.90
C ASP A 84 -9.66 -12.39 -7.86
N PHE A 85 -8.44 -12.40 -8.41
CA PHE A 85 -7.57 -11.23 -8.49
C PHE A 85 -7.26 -10.84 -9.94
N SER A 86 -6.82 -9.61 -10.12
CA SER A 86 -6.57 -8.96 -11.40
C SER A 86 -5.15 -9.24 -11.95
N GLY A 87 -4.93 -8.79 -13.19
CA GLY A 87 -3.62 -8.85 -13.84
C GLY A 87 -2.53 -8.03 -13.11
N ASP A 88 -2.87 -7.09 -12.24
CA ASP A 88 -1.85 -6.36 -11.46
C ASP A 88 -1.21 -7.26 -10.39
N ILE A 89 -1.99 -8.15 -9.78
CA ILE A 89 -1.47 -9.19 -8.90
C ILE A 89 -0.69 -10.23 -9.69
N GLU A 90 -1.16 -10.61 -10.89
CA GLU A 90 -0.39 -11.53 -11.74
C GLU A 90 1.00 -10.96 -12.08
N GLN A 91 1.10 -9.66 -12.37
CA GLN A 91 2.39 -8.98 -12.55
C GLN A 91 3.26 -8.98 -11.29
N GLN A 92 2.67 -8.80 -10.11
CA GLN A 92 3.37 -8.93 -8.83
C GLN A 92 3.90 -10.37 -8.63
N LEU A 93 3.11 -11.38 -8.96
CA LEU A 93 3.53 -12.79 -8.92
C LEU A 93 4.65 -13.10 -9.93
N LEU A 94 4.72 -12.41 -11.07
CA LEU A 94 5.86 -12.51 -11.99
C LEU A 94 7.16 -11.95 -11.39
N VAL A 95 7.07 -10.90 -10.56
CA VAL A 95 8.22 -10.41 -9.79
C VAL A 95 8.68 -11.47 -8.80
N ILE A 96 7.76 -12.03 -8.00
CA ILE A 96 8.06 -13.09 -7.03
C ILE A 96 8.71 -14.29 -7.73
N LYS A 97 8.12 -14.76 -8.83
CA LYS A 97 8.68 -15.85 -9.64
C LYS A 97 10.11 -15.53 -10.12
N THR A 98 10.35 -14.28 -10.53
CA THR A 98 11.68 -13.84 -10.94
C THR A 98 12.67 -13.86 -9.78
N LEU A 99 12.26 -13.46 -8.59
CA LEU A 99 13.10 -13.55 -7.40
C LEU A 99 13.40 -15.00 -7.03
N VAL A 100 12.39 -15.87 -7.02
CA VAL A 100 12.53 -17.30 -6.67
C VAL A 100 13.56 -17.98 -7.56
N GLU A 101 13.41 -17.87 -8.88
CA GLU A 101 14.30 -18.53 -9.84
C GLU A 101 15.72 -17.96 -9.88
N ASN A 102 15.94 -16.76 -9.34
CA ASN A 102 17.25 -16.09 -9.26
C ASN A 102 17.75 -15.98 -7.80
N GLU A 103 17.35 -16.91 -6.93
CA GLU A 103 17.83 -17.04 -5.54
C GLU A 103 17.65 -15.76 -4.68
N GLY A 104 16.62 -14.98 -5.00
CA GLY A 104 16.24 -13.73 -4.36
C GLY A 104 16.85 -12.47 -4.99
N GLN A 105 17.45 -12.58 -6.18
CA GLN A 105 17.93 -11.44 -6.95
C GLN A 105 16.90 -11.04 -8.01
N PHE A 106 16.60 -9.75 -8.11
CA PHE A 106 15.71 -9.27 -9.16
C PHE A 106 16.49 -9.22 -10.49
N ASN A 107 15.96 -9.86 -11.53
CA ASN A 107 16.56 -9.87 -12.86
C ASN A 107 15.65 -9.12 -13.84
N PHE A 108 15.99 -7.87 -14.15
CA PHE A 108 15.21 -6.99 -15.01
C PHE A 108 14.88 -7.61 -16.38
N LYS A 109 15.86 -8.21 -17.07
CA LYS A 109 15.65 -8.78 -18.41
C LYS A 109 14.65 -9.93 -18.39
N THR A 110 14.78 -10.81 -17.40
CA THR A 110 13.88 -11.96 -17.25
C THR A 110 12.48 -11.50 -16.90
N PHE A 111 12.37 -10.51 -16.01
CA PHE A 111 11.09 -9.90 -15.66
C PHE A 111 10.41 -9.25 -16.87
N CYS A 112 11.13 -8.44 -17.66
CA CYS A 112 10.60 -7.82 -18.88
C CYS A 112 10.06 -8.86 -19.88
N ALA A 113 10.81 -9.93 -20.14
CA ALA A 113 10.35 -10.99 -21.05
C ALA A 113 9.04 -11.67 -20.57
N ARG A 114 8.92 -11.88 -19.25
CA ARG A 114 7.69 -12.43 -18.64
C ARG A 114 6.52 -11.46 -18.75
N LEU A 115 6.78 -10.18 -18.45
CA LEU A 115 5.77 -9.14 -18.50
C LEU A 115 5.26 -8.96 -19.93
N GLU A 116 6.14 -8.91 -20.93
CA GLU A 116 5.76 -8.86 -22.35
C GLU A 116 4.92 -10.07 -22.75
N GLN A 117 5.33 -11.28 -22.34
CA GLN A 117 4.56 -12.49 -22.62
C GLN A 117 3.18 -12.45 -21.97
N HIS A 118 3.08 -11.98 -20.73
CA HIS A 118 1.82 -11.86 -20.00
C HIS A 118 0.90 -10.81 -20.65
N LEU A 119 1.39 -9.59 -20.88
CA LEU A 119 0.64 -8.51 -21.53
C LEU A 119 0.18 -8.88 -22.94
N SER A 120 0.96 -9.68 -23.69
CA SER A 120 0.55 -10.13 -25.03
C SER A 120 -0.58 -11.16 -25.02
N LYS A 121 -0.72 -11.94 -23.94
CA LYS A 121 -1.86 -12.85 -23.75
C LYS A 121 -3.11 -12.06 -23.37
N ASP A 122 -2.96 -11.11 -22.45
CA ASP A 122 -4.04 -10.23 -22.00
C ASP A 122 -4.57 -9.36 -23.13
N ALA A 123 -3.71 -8.78 -23.96
CA ALA A 123 -4.11 -7.90 -25.06
C ALA A 123 -5.05 -8.58 -26.07
N ARG A 124 -5.04 -9.91 -26.18
CA ARG A 124 -5.98 -10.67 -27.02
C ARG A 124 -7.39 -10.74 -26.42
N GLN A 125 -7.55 -10.34 -25.17
CA GLN A 125 -8.78 -10.45 -24.38
C GLN A 125 -9.33 -9.07 -23.95
N ARG A 126 -8.67 -7.94 -24.29
CA ARG A 126 -9.02 -6.62 -23.74
C ARG A 126 -10.15 -5.88 -24.44
N THR A 127 -10.99 -5.22 -23.64
CA THR A 127 -11.86 -4.09 -24.05
C THR A 127 -11.22 -2.75 -23.66
N ALA A 128 -11.70 -1.63 -24.23
CA ALA A 128 -11.13 -0.29 -24.04
C ALA A 128 -11.09 0.20 -22.57
N ASP A 129 -11.93 -0.36 -21.69
CA ASP A 129 -11.95 0.00 -20.26
C ASP A 129 -10.78 -0.65 -19.48
N GLN A 130 -10.27 -1.80 -19.93
CA GLN A 130 -9.08 -2.45 -19.36
C GLN A 130 -7.77 -1.73 -19.73
N GLU A 131 -7.76 -0.91 -20.78
CA GLU A 131 -6.58 -0.10 -21.13
C GLU A 131 -6.35 1.06 -20.17
N ARG A 132 -7.40 1.56 -19.49
CA ARG A 132 -7.31 2.70 -18.57
C ARG A 132 -6.57 2.38 -17.25
N GLY A 133 -6.49 1.10 -16.84
CA GLY A 133 -5.79 0.66 -15.63
C GLY A 133 -4.28 0.45 -15.78
N GLY A 134 -3.72 0.55 -16.99
CA GLY A 134 -2.37 0.02 -17.29
C GLY A 134 -1.16 0.78 -16.73
N TYR A 135 -1.31 2.00 -16.21
CA TYR A 135 -0.16 2.82 -15.78
C TYR A 135 0.26 2.59 -14.32
N ASN A 136 -0.66 2.13 -13.48
CA ASN A 136 -0.44 2.02 -12.03
C ASN A 136 -0.08 0.60 -11.57
N GLY A 137 -0.16 -0.41 -12.43
CA GLY A 137 0.31 -1.77 -12.12
C GLY A 137 1.78 -1.83 -11.69
N ALA A 138 2.59 -0.83 -12.04
CA ALA A 138 3.95 -0.66 -11.54
C ALA A 138 4.00 -0.47 -10.02
N LEU A 139 3.06 0.26 -9.43
CA LEU A 139 2.99 0.50 -8.00
C LEU A 139 2.69 -0.82 -7.28
N VAL A 140 1.67 -1.56 -7.75
CA VAL A 140 1.23 -2.84 -7.16
C VAL A 140 2.38 -3.84 -7.10
N ARG A 141 3.16 -3.99 -8.17
CA ARG A 141 4.28 -4.95 -8.17
C ARG A 141 5.55 -4.42 -7.48
N SER A 142 5.69 -3.10 -7.31
CA SER A 142 6.89 -2.50 -6.71
C SER A 142 7.02 -2.80 -5.22
N VAL A 143 5.92 -2.91 -4.47
CA VAL A 143 5.95 -3.16 -3.01
C VAL A 143 6.77 -4.40 -2.63
N VAL A 144 6.75 -5.46 -3.46
CA VAL A 144 7.52 -6.70 -3.24
C VAL A 144 9.03 -6.48 -3.40
N LEU A 145 9.46 -5.48 -4.16
CA LEU A 145 10.87 -5.18 -4.40
C LEU A 145 11.56 -4.49 -3.22
N GLY A 146 10.79 -4.09 -2.19
CA GLY A 146 11.33 -3.71 -0.89
C GLY A 146 11.86 -4.88 -0.05
N ILE A 147 11.54 -6.13 -0.42
CA ILE A 147 11.91 -7.35 0.31
C ILE A 147 13.34 -7.83 -0.03
N PRO A 148 13.72 -8.05 -1.31
CA PRO A 148 15.04 -8.57 -1.63
C PRO A 148 16.13 -7.58 -1.24
N LYS A 149 17.06 -8.04 -0.39
CA LYS A 149 18.12 -7.21 0.21
C LYS A 149 17.58 -5.93 0.86
N PHE A 150 16.49 -6.01 1.63
CA PHE A 150 15.89 -4.85 2.32
C PHE A 150 16.87 -4.02 3.18
N TRP A 151 18.02 -4.58 3.57
CA TRP A 151 19.09 -3.89 4.30
C TRP A 151 19.96 -2.97 3.44
N ASP A 152 19.92 -3.12 2.11
CA ASP A 152 20.66 -2.33 1.13
C ASP A 152 19.71 -1.41 0.37
N GLY A 153 19.65 -0.15 0.81
CA GLY A 153 18.75 0.85 0.22
C GLY A 153 19.02 1.11 -1.26
N THR A 154 20.28 1.00 -1.71
CA THR A 154 20.63 1.20 -3.12
C THR A 154 20.00 0.12 -3.99
N THR A 155 20.18 -1.15 -3.63
CA THR A 155 19.56 -2.27 -4.37
C THR A 155 18.03 -2.15 -4.40
N VAL A 156 17.39 -1.75 -3.29
CA VAL A 156 15.93 -1.57 -3.23
C VAL A 156 15.45 -0.49 -4.20
N ILE A 157 16.12 0.67 -4.22
CA ILE A 157 15.78 1.77 -5.13
C ILE A 157 16.00 1.35 -6.59
N GLU A 158 17.11 0.67 -6.89
CA GLU A 158 17.45 0.21 -8.24
C GLU A 158 16.41 -0.79 -8.77
N ASN A 159 16.09 -1.82 -7.98
CA ASN A 159 15.09 -2.83 -8.37
C ASN A 159 13.72 -2.21 -8.63
N ALA A 160 13.27 -1.31 -7.74
CA ALA A 160 11.99 -0.61 -7.90
C ALA A 160 11.95 0.22 -9.18
N ALA A 161 13.03 0.93 -9.48
CA ALA A 161 13.15 1.75 -10.68
C ALA A 161 13.19 0.91 -11.97
N GLU A 162 13.92 -0.21 -11.95
CA GLU A 162 13.96 -1.16 -13.05
C GLU A 162 12.58 -1.77 -13.32
N SER A 163 11.86 -2.22 -12.29
CA SER A 163 10.50 -2.76 -12.45
C SER A 163 9.52 -1.73 -13.00
N CYS A 164 9.61 -0.46 -12.60
CA CYS A 164 8.81 0.62 -13.16
C CYS A 164 9.05 0.78 -14.67
N ARG A 165 10.31 0.69 -15.11
CA ARG A 165 10.71 0.81 -16.53
C ARG A 165 10.34 -0.39 -17.39
N ALA A 166 10.02 -1.54 -16.80
CA ALA A 166 9.65 -2.73 -17.55
C ALA A 166 8.38 -2.55 -18.42
N CYS A 167 7.47 -1.64 -18.03
CA CYS A 167 6.26 -1.36 -18.80
C CYS A 167 6.46 -0.40 -19.97
N VAL A 168 7.42 0.53 -19.86
CA VAL A 168 7.56 1.64 -20.80
C VAL A 168 9.01 2.10 -20.90
N ALA A 169 9.48 2.33 -22.13
CA ALA A 169 10.82 2.87 -22.37
C ALA A 169 11.05 4.26 -21.71
N ARG A 170 9.97 4.99 -21.41
CA ARG A 170 9.96 6.30 -20.74
C ARG A 170 8.94 6.30 -19.59
N PRO A 171 9.36 5.98 -18.35
CA PRO A 171 8.48 5.99 -17.20
C PRO A 171 8.07 7.42 -16.83
N ASP A 172 6.83 7.59 -16.36
CA ASP A 172 6.40 8.83 -15.72
C ASP A 172 7.22 9.05 -14.44
N PRO A 173 7.88 10.21 -14.24
CA PRO A 173 8.66 10.50 -13.02
C PRO A 173 7.86 10.29 -11.74
N ARG A 174 6.55 10.57 -11.77
CA ARG A 174 5.65 10.40 -10.63
C ARG A 174 5.48 8.92 -10.28
N CYS A 175 5.35 8.07 -11.28
CA CYS A 175 5.27 6.61 -11.11
C CYS A 175 6.58 6.04 -10.59
N MET A 176 7.69 6.48 -11.16
CA MET A 176 9.04 6.09 -10.74
C MET A 176 9.29 6.37 -9.25
N ILE A 177 9.12 7.63 -8.82
CA ILE A 177 9.35 7.97 -7.41
C ILE A 177 8.35 7.25 -6.48
N SER A 178 7.10 7.06 -6.91
CA SER A 178 6.11 6.34 -6.11
C SER A 178 6.51 4.88 -5.88
N CYS A 179 6.99 4.19 -6.92
CA CYS A 179 7.51 2.81 -6.80
C CYS A 179 8.70 2.73 -5.84
N VAL A 180 9.61 3.71 -5.93
CA VAL A 180 10.78 3.80 -5.06
C VAL A 180 10.38 4.07 -3.60
N ILE A 181 9.46 4.99 -3.35
CA ILE A 181 8.96 5.31 -2.00
C ILE A 181 8.30 4.07 -1.38
N LEU A 182 7.41 3.39 -2.12
CA LEU A 182 6.73 2.18 -1.65
C LEU A 182 7.73 1.07 -1.27
N SER A 183 8.67 0.77 -2.17
CA SER A 183 9.70 -0.26 -1.93
C SER A 183 10.61 0.11 -0.75
N THR A 184 10.97 1.39 -0.62
CA THR A 184 11.79 1.87 0.49
C THR A 184 11.05 1.81 1.82
N LEU A 185 9.76 2.13 1.86
CA LEU A 185 8.92 2.01 3.06
C LEU A 185 8.88 0.57 3.55
N VAL A 186 8.61 -0.38 2.65
CA VAL A 186 8.63 -1.81 2.95
C VAL A 186 9.98 -2.22 3.52
N ALA A 187 11.08 -1.85 2.84
CA ALA A 187 12.42 -2.19 3.29
C ALA A 187 12.73 -1.65 4.70
N ARG A 188 12.30 -0.42 5.00
CA ARG A 188 12.51 0.18 6.33
C ARG A 188 11.64 -0.43 7.43
N ILE A 189 10.42 -0.85 7.13
CA ILE A 189 9.56 -1.60 8.05
C ILE A 189 10.15 -2.98 8.36
N LEU A 190 10.70 -3.68 7.37
CA LEU A 190 11.37 -4.97 7.59
C LEU A 190 12.65 -4.84 8.41
N ARG A 191 13.23 -3.63 8.52
CA ARG A 191 14.36 -3.30 9.40
C ARG A 191 13.94 -2.84 10.80
N ALA A 192 12.64 -2.73 11.08
CA ALA A 192 12.07 -2.15 12.29
C ALA A 192 12.46 -0.68 12.54
N GLN A 193 12.62 0.13 11.49
CA GLN A 193 12.97 1.54 11.67
C GLN A 193 11.84 2.38 12.28
N ASP A 194 10.60 1.96 12.11
CA ASP A 194 9.44 2.49 12.85
C ASP A 194 9.63 2.34 14.37
N LEU A 195 10.08 1.17 14.83
CA LEU A 195 10.35 0.91 16.24
C LEU A 195 11.55 1.72 16.74
N GLU A 196 12.57 1.92 15.91
CA GLU A 196 13.71 2.79 16.23
C GLU A 196 13.29 4.25 16.45
N ILE A 197 12.46 4.79 15.56
CA ILE A 197 11.95 6.16 15.67
C ILE A 197 11.13 6.29 16.95
N LYS A 198 10.24 5.34 17.23
CA LYS A 198 9.45 5.29 18.47
C LYS A 198 10.35 5.26 19.71
N GLN A 199 11.37 4.41 19.71
CA GLN A 199 12.31 4.30 20.83
C GLN A 199 13.11 5.59 21.06
N ARG A 200 13.58 6.26 20.00
CA ARG A 200 14.28 7.55 20.11
C ARG A 200 13.39 8.64 20.69
N ALA A 201 12.14 8.74 20.21
CA ALA A 201 11.17 9.72 20.71
C ALA A 201 10.88 9.55 22.21
N MET A 202 10.85 8.32 22.71
CA MET A 202 10.68 8.02 24.15
C MET A 202 11.88 8.43 25.00
N ILE A 203 13.10 8.41 24.45
CA ILE A 203 14.32 8.82 25.17
C ILE A 203 14.44 10.35 25.21
N GLU A 204 14.03 11.02 24.14
CA GLU A 204 14.10 12.48 23.99
C GLU A 204 13.03 13.24 24.77
N THR A 205 11.98 12.56 25.27
CA THR A 205 10.98 13.15 26.18
C THR A 205 11.45 13.05 27.64
N PRO A 206 11.80 14.16 28.32
CA PRO A 206 12.24 14.09 29.71
C PRO A 206 11.09 13.67 30.64
N LEU A 207 11.39 12.78 31.60
CA LEU A 207 10.53 12.48 32.75
C LEU A 207 10.10 13.81 33.42
N PRO A 208 8.82 13.98 33.80
CA PRO A 208 8.41 15.16 34.55
C PRO A 208 9.20 15.21 35.86
N SER A 209 9.94 16.30 36.08
CA SER A 209 10.64 16.57 37.32
C SER A 209 9.66 16.49 38.50
N PRO A 210 10.02 15.84 39.63
CA PRO A 210 9.17 15.86 40.82
C PRO A 210 9.09 17.31 41.32
N SER A 211 7.93 17.94 41.12
CA SER A 211 7.68 19.32 41.51
C SER A 211 7.60 19.45 43.02
N LEU A 212 8.54 20.18 43.62
CA LEU A 212 8.40 20.78 44.94
C LEU A 212 7.28 21.83 44.87
N HIS A 213 6.22 21.59 45.64
CA HIS A 213 5.03 22.42 45.93
C HIS A 213 4.82 23.75 45.17
N PRO A 214 3.65 23.96 44.55
CA PRO A 214 3.19 25.30 44.18
C PRO A 214 2.45 26.01 45.34
N PRO A 215 2.45 27.36 45.41
CA PRO A 215 1.60 28.11 46.33
C PRO A 215 0.12 28.11 45.86
N PRO A 216 -0.84 28.31 46.77
CA PRO A 216 -2.26 28.19 46.45
C PRO A 216 -2.73 29.38 45.62
N GLN A 217 -3.04 29.14 44.35
CA GLN A 217 -3.79 30.07 43.51
C GLN A 217 -5.13 29.45 43.11
N GLN A 218 -6.15 30.30 43.19
CA GLN A 218 -7.57 30.01 43.23
C GLN A 218 -8.04 29.19 42.03
N GLN A 219 -8.90 28.21 42.33
CA GLN A 219 -9.64 27.41 41.35
C GLN A 219 -10.48 28.31 40.44
N GLN A 220 -10.02 28.51 39.21
CA GLN A 220 -10.91 28.65 38.07
C GLN A 220 -10.86 27.32 37.32
N GLN A 221 -11.92 26.54 37.47
CA GLN A 221 -12.27 25.44 36.58
C GLN A 221 -12.44 26.02 35.17
N HIS A 222 -11.35 26.02 34.40
CA HIS A 222 -11.45 25.93 32.97
C HIS A 222 -11.16 24.48 32.60
N ASP A 223 -12.24 23.76 32.30
CA ASP A 223 -12.20 22.47 31.63
C ASP A 223 -11.35 22.58 30.37
N ARG A 224 -10.07 22.22 30.46
CA ARG A 224 -9.27 21.79 29.30
C ARG A 224 -9.62 20.34 29.01
N ALA A 225 -10.88 20.12 28.64
CA ALA A 225 -11.18 19.10 27.66
C ALA A 225 -10.56 19.62 26.35
N ALA A 226 -9.33 19.21 26.06
CA ALA A 226 -8.82 19.27 24.69
C ALA A 226 -9.77 18.39 23.88
N GLY A 227 -10.72 19.04 23.22
CA GLY A 227 -11.74 18.38 22.42
C GLY A 227 -11.05 17.55 21.35
N LEU A 228 -11.07 16.23 21.50
CA LEU A 228 -11.19 15.37 20.34
C LEU A 228 -12.49 15.79 19.66
N ALA A 229 -12.39 16.65 18.65
CA ALA A 229 -13.40 16.66 17.61
C ALA A 229 -13.43 15.24 17.06
N LYS A 230 -14.39 14.42 17.51
CA LYS A 230 -14.72 13.16 16.85
C LYS A 230 -14.94 13.52 15.39
N SER A 231 -14.09 12.99 14.53
CA SER A 231 -14.25 13.12 13.09
C SER A 231 -15.72 12.82 12.76
N THR A 232 -16.41 13.79 12.16
CA THR A 232 -17.78 13.62 11.67
C THR A 232 -17.82 12.83 10.36
N SER A 233 -16.65 12.34 9.90
CA SER A 233 -16.54 11.54 8.70
C SER A 233 -17.30 10.22 8.86
N PRO A 234 -18.02 9.76 7.82
CA PRO A 234 -18.65 8.46 7.82
C PRO A 234 -17.65 7.30 7.68
N HIS A 235 -16.38 7.58 7.34
CA HIS A 235 -15.35 6.58 7.06
C HIS A 235 -14.58 6.22 8.32
N TYR A 236 -14.37 4.92 8.55
CA TYR A 236 -13.64 4.42 9.72
C TYR A 236 -12.19 4.90 9.75
N ILE A 237 -11.50 4.92 8.61
CA ILE A 237 -10.10 5.35 8.48
C ILE A 237 -9.88 6.77 9.02
N ASP A 238 -10.85 7.67 8.84
CA ASP A 238 -10.78 9.07 9.28
C ASP A 238 -11.02 9.23 10.78
N THR A 239 -11.55 8.19 11.45
CA THR A 239 -11.73 8.18 12.91
C THR A 239 -10.43 7.85 13.65
N LEU A 240 -9.45 7.27 12.94
CA LEU A 240 -8.16 6.90 13.49
C LEU A 240 -7.19 8.07 13.49
N ALA A 241 -6.57 8.32 14.64
CA ALA A 241 -5.49 9.30 14.76
C ALA A 241 -4.27 8.88 13.90
N ALA A 242 -3.43 9.85 13.55
CA ALA A 242 -2.16 9.58 12.89
C ALA A 242 -1.17 8.95 13.87
N ASP A 243 -0.41 7.96 13.40
CA ASP A 243 0.76 7.40 14.07
C ASP A 243 1.96 8.26 13.71
N GLU A 244 2.34 9.16 14.61
CA GLU A 244 3.43 10.13 14.40
C GLU A 244 4.78 9.47 14.08
N HIS A 245 5.03 8.26 14.57
CA HIS A 245 6.28 7.55 14.31
C HIS A 245 6.33 7.01 12.87
N ILE A 246 5.20 6.46 12.41
CA ILE A 246 5.07 6.01 11.02
C ILE A 246 5.03 7.18 10.06
N LEU A 247 4.37 8.28 10.44
CA LEU A 247 4.37 9.52 9.66
C LEU A 247 5.80 10.08 9.52
N SER A 248 6.58 10.10 10.61
CA SER A 248 7.99 10.49 10.58
C SER A 248 8.83 9.56 9.69
N LEU A 249 8.55 8.25 9.71
CA LEU A 249 9.19 7.29 8.80
C LEU A 249 8.88 7.63 7.33
N VAL A 250 7.62 7.91 7.01
CA VAL A 250 7.18 8.31 5.67
C VAL A 250 7.90 9.58 5.22
N HIS A 251 7.93 10.62 6.04
CA HIS A 251 8.65 11.86 5.73
C HIS A 251 10.12 11.60 5.45
N SER A 252 10.78 10.79 6.28
CA SER A 252 12.19 10.42 6.09
C SER A 252 12.44 9.66 4.77
N VAL A 253 11.49 8.83 4.32
CA VAL A 253 11.60 8.14 3.02
C VAL A 253 11.39 9.10 1.85
N ILE A 254 10.43 10.02 1.95
CA ILE A 254 10.20 11.05 0.93
C ILE A 254 11.44 11.94 0.80
N ASP A 255 11.99 12.40 1.94
CA ASP A 255 13.18 13.24 1.96
C ASP A 255 14.42 12.56 1.41
N LEU A 256 14.58 11.25 1.62
CA LEU A 256 15.66 10.46 1.03
C LEU A 256 15.58 10.45 -0.50
N ASN A 257 14.37 10.31 -1.04
CA ASN A 257 14.15 10.01 -2.46
C ASN A 257 13.73 11.22 -3.30
N LYS A 258 13.50 12.40 -2.71
CA LYS A 258 13.07 13.62 -3.44
C LYS A 258 14.03 14.06 -4.54
N HIS A 259 15.32 13.74 -4.39
CA HIS A 259 16.35 14.03 -5.40
C HIS A 259 16.01 13.40 -6.77
N LEU A 260 15.29 12.27 -6.79
CA LEU A 260 14.82 11.62 -8.03
C LEU A 260 13.81 12.44 -8.84
N LEU A 261 13.14 13.42 -8.20
CA LEU A 261 12.27 14.38 -8.89
C LEU A 261 12.94 15.71 -9.17
N ILE A 262 13.65 16.27 -8.18
CA ILE A 262 14.08 17.68 -8.22
C ILE A 262 15.47 17.90 -8.81
N GLU A 263 16.33 16.88 -8.80
CA GLU A 263 17.71 17.00 -9.29
C GLU A 263 17.84 16.48 -10.72
N ARG A 264 18.67 17.15 -11.52
CA ARG A 264 19.04 16.66 -12.85
C ARG A 264 19.96 15.45 -12.70
N THR A 265 19.40 14.25 -12.82
CA THR A 265 20.18 13.02 -12.80
C THR A 265 20.82 12.74 -14.16
N THR A 266 22.09 12.31 -14.14
CA THR A 266 22.77 11.75 -15.31
C THR A 266 22.63 10.23 -15.41
N ASP A 267 22.09 9.61 -14.36
CA ASP A 267 21.89 8.17 -14.29
C ASP A 267 20.79 7.75 -15.28
N ARG A 268 21.13 6.80 -16.16
CA ARG A 268 20.20 6.27 -17.17
C ARG A 268 19.01 5.55 -16.55
N LEU A 269 19.13 5.05 -15.32
CA LEU A 269 18.06 4.37 -14.61
C LEU A 269 16.94 5.35 -14.20
N PHE A 270 17.33 6.53 -13.74
CA PHE A 270 16.40 7.58 -13.27
C PHE A 270 16.16 8.68 -14.31
N ARG A 271 16.73 8.55 -15.51
CA ARG A 271 16.60 9.54 -16.58
C ARG A 271 15.15 9.62 -17.06
N THR A 272 14.44 10.64 -16.60
CA THR A 272 13.25 11.15 -17.27
C THR A 272 13.71 12.21 -18.28
N PHE A 273 13.19 12.17 -19.51
CA PHE A 273 13.49 13.22 -20.49
C PHE A 273 12.96 14.56 -20.00
N GLU A 274 13.67 15.64 -20.36
CA GLU A 274 13.44 17.07 -20.03
C GLU A 274 12.07 17.36 -19.42
N THR A 275 11.92 17.02 -18.15
CA THR A 275 10.89 17.61 -17.32
C THR A 275 11.46 18.98 -17.03
N ASP A 276 10.81 20.04 -17.51
CA ASP A 276 11.24 21.40 -17.18
C ASP A 276 11.35 21.51 -15.64
N GLN A 277 12.29 22.30 -15.15
CA GLN A 277 12.52 22.48 -13.72
C GLN A 277 11.23 22.92 -13.00
N ASP A 278 10.40 23.72 -13.67
CA ASP A 278 9.08 24.13 -13.18
C ASP A 278 8.11 22.95 -13.05
N LEU A 279 8.12 22.02 -14.00
CA LEU A 279 7.27 20.83 -13.98
C LEU A 279 7.74 19.82 -12.92
N ALA A 280 9.05 19.64 -12.75
CA ALA A 280 9.62 18.85 -11.67
C ALA A 280 9.24 19.41 -10.29
N GLN A 281 9.31 20.74 -10.13
CA GLN A 281 8.87 21.41 -8.91
C GLN A 281 7.37 21.25 -8.66
N ALA A 282 6.55 21.29 -9.71
CA ALA A 282 5.12 21.03 -9.63
C ALA A 282 4.82 19.59 -9.17
N TYR A 283 5.52 18.60 -9.72
CA TYR A 283 5.37 17.20 -9.27
C TYR A 283 5.83 17.00 -7.83
N TYR A 284 6.91 17.65 -7.41
CA TYR A 284 7.35 17.59 -6.03
C TYR A 284 6.32 18.21 -5.08
N LYS A 285 5.72 19.36 -5.45
CA LYS A 285 4.63 19.95 -4.68
C LYS A 285 3.44 18.99 -4.57
N GLN A 286 3.03 18.37 -5.68
CA GLN A 286 1.96 17.36 -5.66
C GLN A 286 2.28 16.20 -4.72
N LEU A 287 3.51 15.68 -4.76
CA LEU A 287 3.92 14.60 -3.85
C LEU A 287 3.78 15.03 -2.37
N LEU A 288 4.16 16.26 -2.04
CA LEU A 288 4.00 16.79 -0.68
C LEU A 288 2.53 16.91 -0.28
N ASP A 289 1.69 17.44 -1.19
CA ASP A 289 0.26 17.63 -0.96
C ASP A 289 -0.47 16.30 -0.68
N TYR A 290 -0.07 15.20 -1.34
CA TYR A 290 -0.70 13.89 -1.14
C TYR A 290 -0.10 13.04 -0.01
N CYS A 291 1.20 13.17 0.26
CA CYS A 291 1.93 12.20 1.11
C CYS A 291 2.62 12.80 2.33
N TYR A 292 2.98 14.09 2.28
CA TYR A 292 3.69 14.75 3.38
C TYR A 292 2.70 15.43 4.33
N HIS A 293 1.66 16.05 3.77
CA HIS A 293 0.56 16.64 4.51
C HIS A 293 -0.61 15.66 4.48
N PRO A 294 -0.96 15.02 5.61
CA PRO A 294 -2.08 14.09 5.64
C PRO A 294 -3.36 14.81 5.16
N PRO A 295 -4.15 14.20 4.28
CA PRO A 295 -5.46 14.73 3.93
C PRO A 295 -6.34 14.84 5.18
N SER A 296 -7.33 15.73 5.13
CA SER A 296 -8.30 15.88 6.23
C SER A 296 -9.14 14.61 6.41
N ASP A 297 -9.50 14.00 5.29
CA ASP A 297 -10.36 12.83 5.19
C ASP A 297 -10.07 12.12 3.86
N ILE A 298 -10.47 10.86 3.75
CA ILE A 298 -10.28 10.07 2.52
C ILE A 298 -11.02 10.68 1.31
N ASP A 299 -12.16 11.34 1.50
CA ASP A 299 -12.95 11.93 0.42
C ASP A 299 -12.22 13.08 -0.30
N SER A 300 -11.37 13.81 0.43
CA SER A 300 -10.53 14.90 -0.10
C SER A 300 -9.46 14.44 -1.10
N LEU A 301 -9.12 13.15 -1.10
CA LEU A 301 -8.16 12.58 -2.07
C LEU A 301 -8.75 12.43 -3.47
N ASP A 302 -10.08 12.52 -3.60
CA ASP A 302 -10.80 12.52 -4.87
C ASP A 302 -10.43 11.31 -5.75
N LEU A 303 -10.46 10.11 -5.17
CA LEU A 303 -9.89 8.90 -5.79
C LEU A 303 -10.60 8.44 -7.06
N ASP A 304 -11.87 8.82 -7.24
CA ASP A 304 -12.66 8.51 -8.44
C ASP A 304 -12.43 9.47 -9.62
N ASN A 305 -11.51 10.42 -9.47
CA ASN A 305 -11.07 11.31 -10.54
C ASN A 305 -9.73 10.86 -11.11
N ASP A 306 -9.71 10.71 -12.43
CA ASP A 306 -8.60 10.23 -13.25
C ASP A 306 -7.34 11.11 -13.25
N GLN A 307 -7.37 12.32 -12.70
CA GLN A 307 -6.18 13.17 -12.59
C GLN A 307 -5.23 12.69 -11.49
N HIS A 308 -3.93 12.73 -11.76
CA HIS A 308 -2.87 12.41 -10.79
C HIS A 308 -2.98 11.01 -10.14
N ARG A 309 -3.54 10.02 -10.84
CA ARG A 309 -3.83 8.67 -10.30
C ARG A 309 -2.69 8.07 -9.48
N THR A 310 -1.45 8.20 -9.94
CA THR A 310 -0.28 7.65 -9.26
C THR A 310 -0.07 8.24 -7.87
N PHE A 311 -0.10 9.58 -7.73
CA PHE A 311 0.08 10.22 -6.43
C PHE A 311 -1.15 10.08 -5.54
N LYS A 312 -2.36 9.96 -6.11
CA LYS A 312 -3.55 9.59 -5.35
C LYS A 312 -3.43 8.19 -4.74
N SER A 313 -2.97 7.23 -5.54
CA SER A 313 -2.75 5.84 -5.09
C SER A 313 -1.67 5.75 -4.00
N LEU A 314 -0.54 6.45 -4.19
CA LEU A 314 0.48 6.57 -3.16
C LEU A 314 -0.08 7.28 -1.90
N GLY A 315 -0.81 8.38 -2.09
CA GLY A 315 -1.38 9.21 -1.02
C GLY A 315 -2.36 8.45 -0.15
N VAL A 316 -3.34 7.75 -0.73
CA VAL A 316 -4.29 6.92 0.04
C VAL A 316 -3.58 5.78 0.76
N SER A 317 -2.57 5.17 0.13
CA SER A 317 -1.79 4.09 0.73
C SER A 317 -0.99 4.58 1.94
N VAL A 318 -0.35 5.76 1.83
CA VAL A 318 0.34 6.43 2.93
C VAL A 318 -0.64 6.89 4.01
N TYR A 319 -1.82 7.39 3.61
CA TYR A 319 -2.85 7.84 4.55
C TYR A 319 -3.31 6.70 5.46
N ALA A 320 -3.63 5.54 4.87
CA ALA A 320 -3.98 4.32 5.60
C ALA A 320 -2.80 3.79 6.42
N PHE A 321 -1.62 3.71 5.81
CA PHE A 321 -0.40 3.24 6.47
C PHE A 321 -0.02 4.06 7.69
N THR A 322 -0.34 5.35 7.72
CA THR A 322 -0.05 6.26 8.86
C THR A 322 -1.14 6.29 9.91
N ARG A 323 -2.23 5.53 9.80
CA ARG A 323 -3.23 5.46 10.88
C ARG A 323 -2.72 4.64 12.07
N GLN A 324 -3.16 5.01 13.26
CA GLN A 324 -2.89 4.23 14.48
C GLN A 324 -3.67 2.91 14.42
N ILE A 325 -2.96 1.81 14.65
CA ILE A 325 -3.54 0.48 14.80
C ILE A 325 -3.26 0.04 16.23
N GLN A 326 -4.33 -0.22 17.01
CA GLN A 326 -4.17 -0.66 18.39
C GLN A 326 -3.82 -2.16 18.41
N PRO A 327 -2.92 -2.60 19.31
CA PRO A 327 -2.63 -4.02 19.47
C PRO A 327 -3.90 -4.82 19.79
N GLY A 328 -4.11 -5.92 19.07
CA GLY A 328 -5.29 -6.78 19.19
C GLY A 328 -6.49 -6.34 18.34
N THR A 329 -6.39 -5.24 17.59
CA THR A 329 -7.45 -4.80 16.65
C THR A 329 -6.98 -4.81 15.20
N GLU A 330 -5.85 -5.45 14.90
CA GLU A 330 -5.18 -5.42 13.60
C GLU A 330 -6.11 -5.87 12.47
N THR A 331 -6.77 -7.02 12.65
CA THR A 331 -7.68 -7.62 11.66
C THR A 331 -8.86 -6.71 11.34
N GLU A 332 -9.53 -6.19 12.37
CA GLU A 332 -10.67 -5.29 12.21
C GLU A 332 -10.26 -3.95 11.58
N CYS A 333 -9.11 -3.41 12.00
CA CYS A 333 -8.55 -2.19 11.41
C CYS A 333 -8.23 -2.40 9.92
N PHE A 334 -7.60 -3.52 9.56
CA PHE A 334 -7.30 -3.86 8.17
C PHE A 334 -8.58 -3.93 7.33
N LYS A 335 -9.60 -4.69 7.77
CA LYS A 335 -10.88 -4.85 7.06
C LYS A 335 -11.54 -3.50 6.80
N LYS A 336 -11.70 -2.69 7.84
CA LYS A 336 -12.45 -1.43 7.78
C LYS A 336 -11.74 -0.37 6.95
N MET A 337 -10.43 -0.19 7.15
CA MET A 337 -9.65 0.76 6.34
C MET A 337 -9.62 0.35 4.86
N LEU A 338 -9.43 -0.95 4.57
CA LEU A 338 -9.40 -1.41 3.18
C LEU A 338 -10.78 -1.29 2.52
N MET A 339 -11.86 -1.55 3.27
CA MET A 339 -13.23 -1.36 2.79
C MET A 339 -13.52 0.12 2.47
N ASP A 340 -13.14 1.05 3.35
CA ASP A 340 -13.30 2.49 3.09
C ASP A 340 -12.60 2.90 1.78
N ILE A 341 -11.38 2.39 1.54
CA ILE A 341 -10.60 2.68 0.33
C ILE A 341 -11.28 2.12 -0.92
N VAL A 342 -11.75 0.87 -0.88
CA VAL A 342 -12.47 0.25 -2.00
C VAL A 342 -13.77 1.02 -2.30
N MET A 343 -14.48 1.48 -1.27
CA MET A 343 -15.73 2.22 -1.42
C MET A 343 -15.56 3.64 -2.00
N GLN A 344 -14.32 4.11 -2.19
CA GLN A 344 -14.05 5.35 -2.92
C GLN A 344 -14.11 5.19 -4.46
N GLY A 345 -14.06 3.96 -4.98
CA GLY A 345 -14.06 3.71 -6.43
C GLY A 345 -12.80 4.21 -7.13
N GLY A 346 -12.92 4.63 -8.39
CA GLY A 346 -11.80 5.07 -9.22
C GLY A 346 -10.88 3.94 -9.60
N ASP A 347 -9.58 4.11 -9.37
CA ASP A 347 -8.59 3.03 -9.54
C ASP A 347 -8.53 2.11 -8.31
N ALA A 348 -9.70 1.62 -7.90
CA ALA A 348 -9.91 0.92 -6.64
C ALA A 348 -9.01 -0.32 -6.46
N GLY A 349 -8.79 -1.10 -7.52
CA GLY A 349 -7.90 -2.25 -7.53
C GLY A 349 -6.48 -1.86 -7.13
N THR A 350 -5.87 -0.89 -7.82
CA THR A 350 -4.52 -0.39 -7.46
C THR A 350 -4.52 0.21 -6.06
N ASN A 351 -5.46 1.12 -5.76
CA ASN A 351 -5.50 1.83 -4.48
C ASN A 351 -5.57 0.87 -3.30
N ALA A 352 -6.44 -0.14 -3.39
CA ALA A 352 -6.61 -1.15 -2.37
C ALA A 352 -5.43 -2.13 -2.35
N ALA A 353 -4.86 -2.54 -3.49
CA ALA A 353 -3.71 -3.43 -3.52
C ALA A 353 -2.47 -2.81 -2.83
N VAL A 354 -2.15 -1.55 -3.15
CA VAL A 354 -0.98 -0.88 -2.56
C VAL A 354 -1.23 -0.58 -1.07
N SER A 355 -2.43 -0.12 -0.72
CA SER A 355 -2.80 0.13 0.69
C SER A 355 -2.80 -1.17 1.50
N GLY A 356 -3.36 -2.24 0.95
CA GLY A 356 -3.38 -3.57 1.54
C GLY A 356 -1.97 -4.14 1.73
N ALA A 357 -1.06 -3.91 0.78
CA ALA A 357 0.35 -4.30 0.93
C ALA A 357 1.04 -3.57 2.09
N LEU A 358 0.85 -2.25 2.18
CA LEU A 358 1.46 -1.43 3.24
C LEU A 358 0.85 -1.72 4.62
N LEU A 359 -0.47 -1.89 4.70
CA LEU A 359 -1.13 -2.31 5.93
C LEU A 359 -0.69 -3.73 6.32
N GLY A 360 -0.65 -4.64 5.36
CA GLY A 360 -0.24 -6.03 5.52
C GLY A 360 1.19 -6.19 6.04
N VAL A 361 2.15 -5.38 5.56
CA VAL A 361 3.51 -5.40 6.11
C VAL A 361 3.60 -4.83 7.54
N ARG A 362 2.63 -4.00 7.97
CA ARG A 362 2.54 -3.51 9.35
C ARG A 362 1.92 -4.54 10.29
N VAL A 363 0.78 -5.10 9.89
CA VAL A 363 -0.02 -6.00 10.75
C VAL A 363 0.46 -7.45 10.71
N GLY A 364 1.21 -7.82 9.67
CA GLY A 364 1.63 -9.21 9.45
C GLY A 364 0.53 -10.09 8.89
N TYR A 365 0.89 -11.28 8.42
CA TYR A 365 -0.05 -12.26 7.91
C TYR A 365 -1.01 -12.74 9.00
N SER A 366 -0.48 -12.91 10.22
CA SER A 366 -1.27 -13.19 11.43
C SER A 366 -2.33 -12.14 11.75
N GLY A 367 -2.15 -10.89 11.31
CA GLY A 367 -3.12 -9.81 11.46
C GLY A 367 -4.14 -9.71 10.34
N LEU A 368 -4.03 -10.49 9.26
CA LEU A 368 -4.98 -10.47 8.15
C LEU A 368 -6.27 -11.27 8.48
N PRO A 369 -7.42 -10.95 7.87
CA PRO A 369 -8.67 -11.67 8.11
C PRO A 369 -8.63 -13.06 7.47
N SER A 370 -8.64 -14.11 8.29
CA SER A 370 -8.48 -15.50 7.85
C SER A 370 -9.54 -15.94 6.83
N GLU A 371 -10.77 -15.51 7.02
CA GLU A 371 -11.93 -15.75 6.16
C GLU A 371 -11.78 -15.08 4.79
N TRP A 372 -11.06 -13.96 4.71
CA TRP A 372 -10.75 -13.32 3.44
C TRP A 372 -9.60 -14.03 2.74
N VAL A 373 -8.56 -14.42 3.48
CA VAL A 373 -7.38 -15.11 2.95
C VAL A 373 -7.75 -16.49 2.39
N ILE A 374 -8.46 -17.31 3.17
CA ILE A 374 -8.89 -18.66 2.76
C ILE A 374 -9.98 -18.57 1.69
N GLY A 375 -10.76 -17.48 1.69
CA GLY A 375 -11.79 -17.24 0.68
C GLY A 375 -11.23 -16.90 -0.71
N LEU A 376 -9.94 -16.54 -0.83
CA LEU A 376 -9.33 -16.20 -2.11
C LEU A 376 -9.45 -17.34 -3.12
N LYS A 377 -9.74 -16.97 -4.37
CA LYS A 377 -9.70 -17.91 -5.48
C LYS A 377 -8.28 -18.45 -5.62
N ARG A 378 -8.13 -19.79 -5.62
CA ARG A 378 -6.84 -20.49 -5.70
C ARG A 378 -5.90 -20.17 -4.51
N TRP A 379 -6.45 -19.95 -3.31
CA TRP A 379 -5.65 -19.60 -2.12
C TRP A 379 -4.49 -20.60 -1.86
N GLU A 380 -4.72 -21.92 -1.96
CA GLU A 380 -3.68 -22.95 -1.76
C GLU A 380 -2.50 -22.76 -2.73
N TRP A 381 -2.81 -22.54 -4.01
CA TRP A 381 -1.79 -22.31 -5.03
C TRP A 381 -1.00 -21.03 -4.77
N LEU A 382 -1.67 -19.98 -4.29
CA LEU A 382 -1.03 -18.72 -3.94
C LEU A 382 -0.12 -18.89 -2.72
N GLU A 383 -0.60 -19.58 -1.68
CA GLU A 383 0.18 -19.86 -0.49
C GLU A 383 1.46 -20.62 -0.84
N ASP A 384 1.39 -21.70 -1.62
CA ASP A 384 2.56 -22.46 -2.07
C ASP A 384 3.63 -21.57 -2.71
N ARG A 385 3.24 -20.62 -3.57
CA ARG A 385 4.17 -19.69 -4.25
C ARG A 385 4.81 -18.72 -3.26
N VAL A 386 4.02 -18.21 -2.31
CA VAL A 386 4.51 -17.27 -1.30
C VAL A 386 5.43 -17.99 -0.31
N GLU A 387 5.14 -19.23 0.05
CA GLU A 387 6.00 -20.05 0.92
C GLU A 387 7.34 -20.37 0.25
N GLU A 388 7.32 -20.75 -1.02
CA GLU A 388 8.54 -20.95 -1.82
C GLU A 388 9.43 -19.70 -1.80
N PHE A 389 8.84 -18.51 -1.94
CA PHE A 389 9.57 -17.25 -1.81
C PHE A 389 10.06 -16.98 -0.38
N CYS A 390 9.25 -17.23 0.64
CA CYS A 390 9.62 -17.03 2.05
C CYS A 390 10.74 -17.99 2.49
N HIS A 391 10.87 -19.18 1.90
CA HIS A 391 12.00 -20.07 2.15
C HIS A 391 13.34 -19.47 1.72
N LEU A 392 13.33 -18.47 0.83
CA LEU A 392 14.53 -17.73 0.49
C LEU A 392 14.94 -16.70 1.55
N LEU A 393 14.14 -16.38 2.56
CA LEU A 393 14.46 -15.32 3.53
C LEU A 393 15.31 -15.78 4.71
#